data_AF-A0A974C037-F1
#
_entry.id   AF-A0A974C037-F1
#
_cell.length_a   1.000
_cell.length_b   1.000
_cell.length_c   1.000
_cell.angle_alpha   90.00
_cell.angle_beta   90.00
_cell.angle_gamma   90.00
#
_symmetry.space_group_name_H-M   'P 1'
#
loop_
_entity.id
_entity.type
_entity.pdbx_description
1 polymer ?
#
loop_
_entity_poly.entity_id
_entity_poly.type
_entity_poly.pdbx_seq_one_letter_code
_entity_poly.pdbx_strand_id
1 'polypeptide(L)'
;MLGSLCKVPVLRSRQFAAVVNVKSIHFKGSPNYNEESENSKPLKFSTSKASPHHWTVAKSLGSNQEKPWWKVIPLSVLLTTVLLWAVFRQETDVDESIYKPIEQLQDESDNK
;
A
#
# COMPACT_ATOMS: atom_id res chain seq x y z
N MET A 1 58.76 5.26 -11.44
CA MET A 1 58.69 3.78 -11.49
C MET A 1 57.48 3.35 -10.68
N LEU A 2 56.43 2.88 -11.36
CA LEU A 2 55.17 2.45 -10.77
C LEU A 2 55.42 1.15 -9.98
N GLY A 3 55.25 1.21 -8.66
CA GLY A 3 55.28 0.06 -7.77
C GLY A 3 53.88 -0.52 -7.60
N SER A 4 53.80 -1.82 -7.87
CA SER A 4 52.60 -2.61 -8.14
C SER A 4 51.58 -2.77 -7.02
N LEU A 5 50.33 -2.93 -7.47
CA LEU A 5 49.17 -3.49 -6.78
C LEU A 5 49.49 -4.84 -6.12
N CYS A 6 49.40 -4.93 -4.80
CA CYS A 6 49.17 -6.20 -4.11
C CYS A 6 47.66 -6.37 -3.85
N LYS A 7 47.01 -7.14 -4.73
CA LYS A 7 45.71 -7.77 -4.46
C LYS A 7 45.91 -8.80 -3.34
N VAL A 8 45.19 -8.66 -2.23
CA VAL A 8 45.06 -9.74 -1.23
C VAL A 8 43.72 -10.43 -1.48
N PRO A 9 43.67 -11.72 -1.88
CA PRO A 9 42.45 -12.50 -1.79
C PRO A 9 42.37 -13.08 -0.37
N VAL A 10 41.53 -12.48 0.49
CA VAL A 10 41.15 -13.13 1.75
C VAL A 10 40.20 -14.26 1.42
N LEU A 11 40.76 -15.46 1.49
CA LEU A 11 40.08 -16.73 1.47
C LEU A 11 39.02 -16.81 2.59
N ARG A 12 37.86 -17.36 2.18
CA ARG A 12 37.24 -18.55 2.77
C ARG A 12 36.55 -18.39 4.12
N SER A 13 35.39 -19.05 4.16
CA SER A 13 34.68 -19.53 5.35
C SER A 13 33.79 -18.45 6.00
N ARG A 14 32.51 -18.67 6.29
CA ARG A 14 31.79 -19.91 6.62
C ARG A 14 30.32 -19.73 6.23
N GLN A 15 29.72 -20.77 5.68
CA GLN A 15 28.27 -20.89 5.59
C GLN A 15 27.68 -20.93 7.00
N PHE A 16 26.70 -20.08 7.29
CA PHE A 16 25.85 -20.24 8.46
C PHE A 16 24.55 -20.90 8.02
N ALA A 17 24.50 -22.23 8.12
CA ALA A 17 23.25 -22.98 8.07
C ALA A 17 22.61 -22.90 9.46
N ALA A 18 21.64 -22.00 9.64
CA ALA A 18 20.80 -22.02 10.83
C ALA A 18 19.69 -23.05 10.64
N VAL A 19 19.91 -24.27 11.15
CA VAL A 19 18.85 -25.26 11.35
C VAL A 19 18.02 -24.81 12.56
N VAL A 20 16.84 -24.24 12.32
CA VAL A 20 15.84 -24.05 13.37
C VAL A 20 14.93 -25.27 13.43
N ASN A 21 15.19 -26.11 14.41
CA ASN A 21 14.36 -27.26 14.78
C ASN A 21 13.25 -26.75 15.71
N VAL A 22 12.02 -26.55 15.18
CA VAL A 22 10.85 -26.26 16.01
C VAL A 22 10.29 -27.57 16.54
N LYS A 23 10.52 -27.76 17.84
CA LYS A 23 9.98 -28.82 18.69
C LYS A 23 8.45 -28.78 18.65
N SER A 24 7.84 -29.95 18.46
CA SER A 24 6.40 -30.14 18.40
C SER A 24 5.70 -29.59 19.65
N ILE A 25 4.66 -28.78 19.43
CA ILE A 25 3.78 -28.32 20.48
C ILE A 25 2.83 -29.47 20.80
N HIS A 26 3.07 -30.16 21.92
CA HIS A 26 2.12 -31.11 22.49
C HIS A 26 0.94 -30.33 23.06
N PHE A 27 -0.17 -30.25 22.34
CA PHE A 27 -1.41 -29.64 22.82
C PHE A 27 -2.14 -30.64 23.73
N LYS A 28 -1.88 -30.61 25.04
CA LYS A 28 -2.63 -31.40 26.03
C LYS A 28 -3.78 -30.55 26.57
N GLY A 29 -4.87 -30.49 25.80
CA GLY A 29 -6.14 -29.95 26.27
C GLY A 29 -6.94 -31.04 26.99
N SER A 30 -7.10 -30.94 28.31
CA SER A 30 -8.16 -31.64 29.04
C SER A 30 -9.26 -30.61 29.31
N PRO A 31 -10.51 -30.82 28.84
CA PRO A 31 -11.62 -30.02 29.32
C PRO A 31 -12.12 -30.62 30.64
N ASN A 32 -12.13 -29.79 31.67
CA ASN A 32 -12.86 -30.03 32.91
C ASN A 32 -14.36 -30.09 32.57
N TYR A 33 -15.02 -31.20 32.87
CA TYR A 33 -16.46 -31.36 32.71
C TYR A 33 -17.15 -30.62 33.85
N ASN A 34 -17.54 -29.37 33.63
CA ASN A 34 -18.63 -28.77 34.37
C ASN A 34 -19.86 -28.86 33.48
N GLU A 35 -20.68 -29.86 33.75
CA GLU A 35 -22.03 -30.02 33.23
C GLU A 35 -22.92 -28.89 33.75
N GLU A 36 -23.07 -27.80 33.01
CA GLU A 36 -24.31 -27.01 32.96
C GLU A 36 -24.24 -26.00 31.80
N SER A 37 -25.34 -25.83 31.05
CA SER A 37 -25.52 -24.94 29.87
C SER A 37 -25.02 -25.45 28.49
N GLU A 38 -25.57 -26.58 28.03
CA GLU A 38 -25.37 -27.09 26.66
C GLU A 38 -26.49 -26.69 25.67
N ASN A 39 -27.44 -25.81 26.03
CA ASN A 39 -28.59 -25.49 25.15
C ASN A 39 -28.48 -24.16 24.37
N SER A 40 -27.39 -23.41 24.51
CA SER A 40 -27.19 -22.14 23.78
C SER A 40 -25.92 -22.14 22.92
N LYS A 41 -25.30 -23.31 22.72
CA LYS A 41 -24.09 -23.45 21.90
C LYS A 41 -24.51 -23.90 20.50
N PRO A 42 -23.96 -23.30 19.43
CA PRO A 42 -24.30 -23.69 18.06
C PRO A 42 -24.00 -25.18 17.84
N LEU A 43 -24.96 -25.89 17.24
CA LEU A 43 -24.88 -27.32 16.96
C LEU A 43 -23.64 -27.63 16.12
N LYS A 44 -22.67 -28.35 16.70
CA LYS A 44 -21.44 -28.73 15.99
C LYS A 44 -21.73 -29.87 15.04
N PHE A 45 -21.78 -29.58 13.75
CA PHE A 45 -21.71 -30.62 12.71
C PHE A 45 -20.33 -31.28 12.72
N SER A 46 -20.29 -32.59 12.49
CA SER A 46 -19.05 -33.37 12.38
C SER A 46 -18.27 -32.90 11.15
N THR A 47 -17.45 -31.87 11.30
CA THR A 47 -16.55 -31.40 10.25
C THR A 47 -15.36 -32.35 10.16
N SER A 48 -15.06 -32.83 8.95
CA SER A 48 -13.83 -33.59 8.64
C SER A 48 -12.58 -32.90 9.19
N LYS A 49 -11.51 -33.66 9.46
CA LYS A 49 -10.16 -33.15 9.84
C LYS A 49 -9.47 -32.31 8.76
N ALA A 50 -10.21 -31.82 7.76
CA ALA A 50 -9.75 -30.74 6.92
C ALA A 50 -9.70 -29.48 7.79
N SER A 51 -8.53 -28.83 7.83
CA SER A 51 -8.31 -27.56 8.54
C SER A 51 -9.54 -26.66 8.41
N PRO A 52 -10.24 -26.30 9.51
CA PRO A 52 -11.32 -25.33 9.47
C PRO A 52 -10.67 -23.96 9.28
N HIS A 53 -10.10 -23.74 8.10
CA HIS A 53 -9.44 -22.50 7.77
C HIS A 53 -10.55 -21.46 7.66
N HIS A 54 -10.72 -20.68 8.73
CA HIS A 54 -11.63 -19.55 8.75
C HIS A 54 -11.21 -18.59 7.63
N TRP A 55 -12.03 -18.51 6.58
CA TRP A 55 -11.87 -17.53 5.51
C TRP A 55 -12.34 -16.18 6.04
N THR A 56 -11.39 -15.38 6.53
CA THR A 56 -11.63 -13.98 6.84
C THR A 56 -11.66 -13.18 5.53
N VAL A 57 -12.62 -12.28 5.38
CA VAL A 57 -12.71 -11.37 4.23
C VAL A 57 -11.39 -10.63 3.96
N ALA A 58 -10.67 -10.25 5.03
CA ALA A 58 -9.35 -9.64 4.94
C ALA A 58 -8.28 -10.48 4.21
N LYS A 59 -8.37 -11.82 4.27
CA LYS A 59 -7.45 -12.74 3.58
C LYS A 59 -7.78 -12.88 2.10
N SER A 60 -9.06 -12.83 1.73
CA SER A 60 -9.50 -12.83 0.34
C SER A 60 -9.24 -11.51 -0.36
N LEU A 61 -9.25 -10.40 0.39
CA LEU A 61 -8.97 -9.06 -0.11
C LEU A 61 -7.48 -8.83 -0.45
N GLY A 62 -6.58 -9.71 -0.02
CA GLY A 62 -5.15 -9.60 -0.26
C GLY A 62 -4.47 -8.66 0.74
N SER A 63 -3.29 -9.07 1.22
CA SER A 63 -2.54 -8.45 2.33
C SER A 63 -2.07 -6.99 2.11
N ASN A 64 -2.41 -6.35 0.98
CA ASN A 64 -1.85 -5.08 0.55
C ASN A 64 -2.91 -4.02 0.24
N GLN A 65 -4.09 -4.08 0.89
CA GLN A 65 -5.16 -3.10 0.66
C GLN A 65 -5.11 -1.84 1.54
N GLU A 66 -4.10 -1.70 2.40
CA GLU A 66 -3.86 -0.42 3.06
C GLU A 66 -3.28 0.54 2.02
N LYS A 67 -4.17 1.28 1.34
CA LYS A 67 -3.79 2.38 0.45
C LYS A 67 -2.80 3.27 1.20
N PRO A 68 -1.52 3.32 0.80
CA PRO A 68 -0.53 4.06 1.55
C PRO A 68 -0.88 5.55 1.43
N TRP A 69 -1.37 6.13 2.52
CA TRP A 69 -1.71 7.55 2.61
C TRP A 69 -0.54 8.44 2.20
N TRP A 70 0.68 7.93 2.38
CA TRP A 70 1.92 8.54 1.91
C TRP A 70 2.00 8.80 0.40
N LYS A 71 1.25 8.10 -0.44
CA LYS A 71 1.17 8.40 -1.89
C LYS A 71 0.16 9.50 -2.20
N VAL A 72 -0.92 9.59 -1.43
CA VAL A 72 -2.03 10.52 -1.71
C VAL A 72 -1.75 11.91 -1.16
N ILE A 73 -1.05 11.99 -0.02
CA ILE A 73 -0.66 13.26 0.62
C ILE A 73 0.17 14.16 -0.32
N PRO A 74 1.31 13.71 -0.90
CA PRO A 74 2.13 14.59 -1.75
C PRO A 74 1.39 15.03 -3.01
N LEU A 75 0.57 14.14 -3.59
CA LEU A 75 -0.24 14.50 -4.77
C LEU A 75 -1.29 15.56 -4.41
N SER A 76 -1.97 15.39 -3.28
CA SER A 76 -2.97 16.37 -2.81
C SER A 76 -2.35 17.72 -2.48
N VAL A 77 -1.18 17.73 -1.83
CA VAL A 77 -0.43 18.96 -1.54
C VAL A 77 0.00 19.67 -2.83
N LEU A 78 0.48 18.91 -3.83
CA LEU A 78 0.87 19.48 -5.11
C LEU A 78 -0.32 20.11 -5.83
N LEU A 79 -1.45 19.41 -5.92
CA LEU A 79 -2.67 19.91 -6.54
C LEU A 79 -3.22 21.16 -5.83
N THR A 80 -3.28 21.14 -4.51
CA THR A 80 -3.74 22.29 -3.73
C THR A 80 -2.80 23.48 -3.86
N THR A 81 -1.47 23.25 -3.90
CA THR A 81 -0.49 24.31 -4.13
C THR A 81 -0.65 24.93 -5.51
N VAL A 82 -0.80 24.12 -6.57
CA VAL A 82 -1.01 24.61 -7.94
C VAL A 82 -2.33 25.38 -8.05
N LEU A 83 -3.40 24.87 -7.43
CA LEU A 83 -4.70 25.54 -7.44
C LEU A 83 -4.67 26.87 -6.68
N LEU A 84 -4.05 26.88 -5.51
CA LEU A 84 -3.87 28.11 -4.72
C LEU A 84 -3.00 29.12 -5.47
N TRP A 85 -1.95 28.65 -6.12
CA TRP A 85 -1.11 29.48 -6.98
C TRP A 85 -1.89 30.03 -8.17
N ALA A 86 -2.73 29.23 -8.82
CA ALA A 86 -3.57 29.69 -9.93
C ALA A 86 -4.57 30.78 -9.49
N VAL A 87 -5.19 30.65 -8.32
CA VAL A 87 -6.12 31.66 -7.79
C VAL A 87 -5.40 32.93 -7.34
N PHE A 88 -4.22 32.81 -6.74
CA PHE A 88 -3.46 33.96 -6.24
C PHE A 88 -2.65 34.67 -7.34
N ARG A 89 -2.39 33.99 -8.46
CA ARG A 89 -1.59 34.53 -9.56
C ARG A 89 -2.44 35.51 -10.37
N GLN A 90 -1.94 36.73 -10.49
CA GLN A 90 -2.50 37.76 -11.36
C GLN A 90 -2.49 37.30 -12.82
N GLU A 91 -3.45 37.81 -13.60
CA GLU A 91 -3.65 37.45 -15.00
C GLU A 91 -2.34 37.54 -15.79
N THR A 92 -1.99 36.43 -16.41
CA THR A 92 -0.73 36.28 -17.15
C THR A 92 -0.96 36.60 -18.62
N ASP A 93 0.06 37.08 -19.32
CA ASP A 93 0.10 37.37 -20.77
C ASP A 93 -0.46 36.23 -21.67
N VAL A 94 -0.42 34.98 -21.18
CA VAL A 94 -1.05 33.83 -21.85
C VAL A 94 -2.57 33.97 -21.93
N ASP A 95 -3.21 34.49 -20.89
CA ASP A 95 -4.66 34.70 -20.86
C ASP A 95 -5.06 35.81 -21.84
N GLU A 96 -4.29 36.92 -21.88
CA GLU A 96 -4.48 37.98 -22.88
C GLU A 96 -4.38 37.47 -24.32
N SER A 97 -3.49 36.51 -24.59
CA SER A 97 -3.32 35.96 -25.94
C SER A 97 -4.53 35.15 -26.44
N ILE A 98 -5.39 34.67 -25.53
CA ILE A 98 -6.60 33.92 -25.87
C ILE A 98 -7.77 34.86 -26.17
N TYR A 99 -7.89 35.97 -25.44
CA TYR A 99 -9.01 36.91 -25.63
C TYR A 99 -8.85 37.78 -26.89
N LYS A 100 -7.63 38.17 -27.25
CA LYS A 100 -7.33 39.00 -28.45
C LYS A 100 -8.00 38.48 -29.74
N PRO A 101 -7.84 37.21 -30.14
CA PRO A 101 -8.50 36.70 -31.36
C PRO A 101 -10.02 36.54 -31.24
N ILE A 102 -10.55 36.39 -30.02
CA ILE A 102 -12.00 36.25 -29.79
C ILE A 102 -12.68 37.62 -29.92
N GLU A 103 -12.11 38.67 -29.33
CA GLU A 103 -12.61 40.05 -29.45
C GLU A 103 -12.60 40.55 -30.90
N GLN A 104 -11.53 40.25 -31.65
CA GLN A 104 -11.43 40.60 -33.06
C GLN A 104 -12.54 39.98 -33.93
N LEU A 105 -13.05 38.80 -33.56
CA LEU A 105 -14.18 38.17 -34.27
C LEU A 105 -15.52 38.81 -33.91
N GLN A 106 -15.65 39.30 -32.68
CA GLN A 106 -16.85 40.00 -32.22
C GLN A 106 -16.98 41.35 -32.94
N ASP A 107 -15.89 42.12 -33.03
CA ASP A 107 -15.86 43.43 -33.69
C ASP A 107 -16.18 43.36 -35.20
N GLU A 108 -15.76 42.29 -35.88
CA GLU A 108 -16.08 42.05 -37.29
C GLU A 108 -17.56 41.67 -37.50
N SER A 109 -18.18 41.01 -36.51
CA SER A 109 -19.59 40.60 -36.57
C SER A 109 -20.57 41.75 -36.30
N ASP A 110 -20.17 42.72 -35.47
CA ASP A 110 -20.98 43.89 -35.14
C ASP A 110 -20.87 45.01 -36.20
N ASN A 111 -19.84 44.97 -37.07
CA ASN A 111 -19.59 45.93 -38.15
C ASN A 111 -20.16 45.49 -39.53
N LYS A 112 -21.07 44.51 -39.55
CA LYS A 112 -21.70 43.98 -40.76
C LYS A 112 -23.22 44.05 -40.69
#